data_AF-A0A2P7B5L5-F1
#
_entry.id   AF-A0A2P7B5L5-F1
#
_cell.length_a   1.000
_cell.length_b   1.000
_cell.length_c   1.000
_cell.angle_alpha   90.00
_cell.angle_beta   90.00
_cell.angle_gamma   90.00
#
_symmetry.space_group_name_H-M   'P 1'
#
loop_
_entity.id
_entity.type
_entity.pdbx_description
1 polymer ?
#
loop_
_entity_poly.entity_id
_entity_poly.type
_entity_poly.pdbx_seq_one_letter_code
_entity_poly.pdbx_strand_id
1 'polypeptide(L)'
;MKISKKRLALLRKLESIIGNECYNGNIQNWGPNGIFYGSGREFRYPITFSCKDDGPIKRSGSYDDLPAEVQITGRYKFGSNELHIVAALDKVISYLEEHNDLKV
;
A
#
# COMPACT_ATOMS: atom_id res chain seq x y z
N MET A 1 0.92 -3.59 19.25
CA MET A 1 1.82 -4.50 18.52
C MET A 1 3.20 -3.87 18.47
N LYS A 2 4.25 -4.56 18.91
CA LYS A 2 5.62 -4.02 18.89
C LYS A 2 6.32 -4.54 17.63
N ILE A 3 6.29 -3.74 16.57
CA ILE A 3 6.91 -4.08 15.28
C ILE A 3 8.36 -3.58 15.26
N SER A 4 9.28 -4.36 14.70
CA SER A 4 10.68 -3.93 14.56
C SER A 4 10.81 -2.86 13.47
N LYS A 5 11.81 -1.97 13.58
CA LYS A 5 12.08 -0.95 12.55
C LYS A 5 12.35 -1.58 11.18
N LYS A 6 13.06 -2.71 11.15
CA LYS A 6 13.38 -3.47 9.92
C LYS A 6 12.11 -4.01 9.27
N ARG A 7 11.23 -4.64 10.06
CA ARG A 7 9.95 -5.17 9.59
C ARG A 7 9.05 -4.07 9.04
N LEU A 8 8.95 -2.95 9.75
CA LEU A 8 8.16 -1.80 9.31
C LEU A 8 8.70 -1.18 8.01
N ALA A 9 10.03 -1.11 7.83
CA ALA A 9 10.64 -0.66 6.59
C ALA A 9 10.33 -1.60 5.41
N LEU A 10 10.37 -2.92 5.63
CA LEU A 10 9.98 -3.88 4.62
C LEU A 10 8.50 -3.76 4.25
N LEU A 11 7.61 -3.66 5.23
CA LEU A 11 6.18 -3.48 4.97
C LEU A 11 5.89 -2.23 4.14
N ARG A 12 6.56 -1.11 4.44
CA ARG A 12 6.48 0.10 3.61
C ARG A 12 6.92 -0.14 2.17
N LYS A 13 8.01 -0.87 1.99
CA LYS A 13 8.52 -1.17 0.65
C LYS A 13 7.55 -2.06 -0.14
N LEU A 14 7.00 -3.09 0.50
CA LEU A 14 6.05 -4.02 -0.12
C LEU A 14 4.71 -3.34 -0.42
N GLU A 15 4.20 -2.50 0.50
CA GLU A 15 3.04 -1.66 0.25
C GLU A 15 3.28 -0.78 -0.97
N SER A 16 4.44 -0.11 -1.04
CA SER A 16 4.75 0.76 -2.16
C SER A 16 4.76 0.00 -3.48
N ILE A 17 5.32 -1.21 -3.53
CA ILE A 17 5.29 -2.06 -4.72
C ILE A 17 3.84 -2.33 -5.14
N ILE A 18 2.98 -2.79 -4.22
CA ILE A 18 1.58 -3.13 -4.54
C ILE A 18 0.76 -1.89 -4.90
N GLY A 19 0.96 -0.78 -4.19
CA GLY A 19 0.22 0.46 -4.39
C GLY A 19 0.46 1.09 -5.75
N ASN A 20 1.65 0.89 -6.32
CA ASN A 20 1.98 1.32 -7.69
C ASN A 20 1.36 0.44 -8.78
N GLU A 21 0.86 -0.75 -8.42
CA GLU A 21 0.14 -1.67 -9.34
C GLU A 21 -1.38 -1.48 -9.28
N CYS A 22 -1.85 -0.32 -8.84
CA CYS A 22 -3.27 0.03 -8.92
C CYS A 22 -3.60 0.64 -10.28
N TYR A 23 -4.69 0.20 -10.91
CA TYR A 23 -5.10 0.61 -12.26
C TYR A 23 -6.47 1.27 -12.26
N ASN A 24 -6.60 2.41 -12.94
CA ASN A 24 -7.88 3.10 -13.04
C ASN A 24 -8.58 2.75 -14.37
N GLY A 25 -9.77 2.15 -14.23
CA GLY A 25 -10.77 1.93 -15.26
C GLY A 25 -10.93 3.08 -16.26
N ASN A 26 -10.94 4.29 -15.74
CA ASN A 26 -11.37 5.50 -16.44
C ASN A 26 -10.21 6.34 -16.98
N ILE A 27 -8.95 5.97 -16.73
CA ILE A 27 -7.81 6.68 -17.33
C ILE A 27 -7.68 6.24 -18.79
N GLN A 28 -7.70 7.22 -19.70
CA GLN A 28 -7.55 7.01 -21.13
C GLN A 28 -6.16 6.47 -21.45
N ASN A 29 -6.11 5.32 -22.14
CA ASN A 29 -4.89 4.69 -22.65
C ASN A 29 -4.86 4.60 -24.19
N TRP A 30 -5.65 5.46 -24.84
CA TRP A 30 -5.73 5.60 -26.29
C TRP A 30 -5.21 6.96 -26.70
N GLY A 31 -4.23 6.97 -27.59
CA GLY A 31 -3.67 8.18 -28.20
C GLY A 31 -4.48 8.70 -29.39
N PRO A 32 -4.06 9.84 -29.96
CA PRO A 32 -4.56 10.31 -31.25
C PRO A 32 -4.50 9.18 -32.30
N ASN A 33 -5.47 9.13 -33.19
CA ASN A 33 -5.61 8.11 -34.24
C ASN A 33 -5.85 6.66 -33.75
N GLY A 34 -6.32 6.47 -32.50
CA GLY A 34 -6.70 5.14 -32.00
C GLY A 34 -5.52 4.24 -31.65
N ILE A 35 -4.35 4.82 -31.37
CA ILE A 35 -3.17 4.07 -30.92
C ILE A 35 -3.40 3.61 -29.48
N PHE A 36 -3.41 2.30 -29.24
CA PHE A 36 -3.44 1.73 -27.89
C PHE A 36 -2.05 1.83 -27.27
N TYR A 37 -1.91 2.58 -26.17
CA TYR A 37 -0.61 2.76 -25.51
C TYR A 37 -0.21 1.59 -24.60
N GLY A 38 -1.13 0.69 -24.23
CA GLY A 38 -0.85 -0.49 -23.41
C GLY A 38 -0.52 -0.21 -21.94
N SER A 39 0.10 0.94 -21.63
CA SER A 39 0.47 1.45 -20.31
C SER A 39 -0.12 2.85 -20.07
N GLY A 40 0.11 3.41 -18.88
CA GLY A 40 -0.37 4.74 -18.48
C GLY A 40 -1.67 4.74 -17.67
N ARG A 41 -2.12 3.58 -17.19
CA ARG A 41 -3.29 3.45 -16.28
C ARG A 41 -2.88 3.16 -14.84
N GLU A 42 -1.63 2.77 -14.65
CA GLU A 42 -0.97 2.63 -13.38
C GLU A 42 -0.96 3.97 -12.65
N PHE A 43 -1.43 3.95 -11.41
CA PHE A 43 -1.37 5.10 -10.52
C PHE A 43 -1.16 4.60 -9.11
N ARG A 44 -0.44 5.38 -8.31
CA ARG A 44 -0.30 5.04 -6.90
C ARG A 44 -1.59 5.36 -6.15
N TYR A 45 -2.27 4.32 -5.65
CA TYR A 45 -3.47 4.53 -4.83
C TYR A 45 -3.10 5.15 -3.48
N PRO A 46 -3.79 6.20 -3.01
CA PRO A 46 -3.48 6.80 -1.72
C PRO A 46 -3.81 5.83 -0.58
N ILE A 47 -2.82 5.61 0.28
CA ILE A 47 -3.01 4.87 1.52
C ILE A 47 -3.61 5.81 2.58
N THR A 48 -4.56 5.28 3.35
CA THR A 48 -5.24 5.98 4.45
C THR A 48 -4.80 5.37 5.78
N PHE A 49 -4.50 6.21 6.77
CA PHE A 49 -4.14 5.82 8.12
C PHE A 49 -5.18 6.31 9.12
N SER A 50 -5.32 5.60 10.23
CA SER A 50 -6.12 6.05 11.37
C SER A 50 -5.23 6.71 12.40
N CYS A 51 -5.47 8.00 12.66
CA CYS A 51 -4.95 8.68 13.84
C CYS A 51 -6.07 8.77 14.87
N LYS A 52 -5.75 8.50 16.14
CA LYS A 52 -6.74 8.55 17.23
C LYS A 52 -7.28 9.96 17.43
N ASP A 53 -6.43 10.96 17.22
CA ASP A 53 -6.70 12.33 17.65
C ASP A 53 -7.02 13.28 16.47
N ASP A 54 -6.47 13.02 15.26
CA ASP A 54 -6.49 13.98 14.14
C ASP A 54 -7.22 13.50 12.87
N GLY A 55 -8.17 12.59 13.00
CA GLY A 55 -8.89 12.03 11.86
C GLY A 55 -8.00 11.22 10.89
N PRO A 56 -8.52 10.79 9.74
CA PRO A 56 -7.76 9.93 8.83
C PRO A 56 -6.74 10.72 8.00
N ILE A 57 -5.49 10.27 8.00
CA ILE A 57 -4.41 10.84 7.17
C ILE A 57 -4.33 10.07 5.85
N LYS A 58 -4.23 10.77 4.72
CA LYS A 58 -3.99 10.17 3.41
C LYS A 58 -2.57 10.49 2.91
N ARG A 59 -1.91 9.51 2.30
CA ARG A 59 -0.59 9.68 1.67
C ARG A 59 -0.56 8.98 0.32
N SER A 60 -0.04 9.69 -0.69
CA SER A 60 0.34 9.11 -2.00
C SER A 60 1.87 9.01 -2.15
N GLY A 61 2.63 9.47 -1.16
CA GLY A 61 4.09 9.56 -1.15
C GLY A 61 4.71 8.66 -0.07
N SER A 62 5.91 8.99 0.37
CA SER A 62 6.47 8.38 1.58
C SER A 62 5.59 8.71 2.79
N TYR A 63 5.63 7.85 3.80
CA TYR A 63 4.92 8.00 5.07
C TYR A 63 5.77 7.52 6.25
N ASP A 64 7.09 7.59 6.08
CA ASP A 64 8.09 7.23 7.07
C ASP A 64 8.18 8.20 8.24
N ASP A 65 7.64 9.41 8.05
CA ASP A 65 7.41 10.43 9.08
C ASP A 65 6.36 10.01 10.12
N LEU A 66 5.43 9.12 9.75
CA LEU A 66 4.34 8.73 10.65
C LEU A 66 4.84 7.80 11.77
N PRO A 67 4.27 7.88 12.98
CA PRO A 67 4.56 6.92 14.05
C PRO A 67 4.24 5.48 13.63
N ALA A 68 4.99 4.51 14.16
CA ALA A 68 4.86 3.09 13.76
C ALA A 68 3.43 2.56 14.01
N GLU A 69 2.81 2.96 15.11
CA GLU A 69 1.43 2.63 15.48
C GLU A 69 0.39 3.20 14.51
N VAL A 70 0.71 4.30 13.81
CA VAL A 70 -0.14 4.86 12.76
C VAL A 70 0.11 4.08 11.46
N GLN A 71 1.37 3.84 11.10
CA GLN A 71 1.74 3.14 9.87
C GLN A 71 1.07 1.76 9.75
N ILE A 72 1.00 0.99 10.85
CA ILE A 72 0.36 -0.34 10.85
C ILE A 72 -1.15 -0.31 10.56
N THR A 73 -1.80 0.85 10.68
CA THR A 73 -3.24 1.02 10.38
C THR A 73 -3.52 1.27 8.89
N GLY A 74 -2.46 1.34 8.07
CA GLY A 74 -2.52 1.68 6.66
C GLY A 74 -3.46 0.79 5.87
N ARG A 75 -4.40 1.43 5.17
CA ARG A 75 -5.41 0.77 4.34
C ARG A 75 -5.70 1.53 3.06
N TYR A 76 -5.98 0.79 1.98
CA TYR A 76 -6.59 1.37 0.79
C TYR A 76 -8.11 1.41 0.94
N LYS A 77 -8.73 2.50 0.51
CA LYS A 77 -10.19 2.68 0.50
C LYS A 77 -10.71 2.58 -0.93
N PHE A 78 -11.34 1.47 -1.29
CA PHE A 78 -11.93 1.23 -2.61
C PHE A 78 -13.46 1.37 -2.55
N GLY A 79 -13.94 2.62 -2.54
CA GLY A 79 -15.36 2.91 -2.29
C GLY A 79 -15.73 2.58 -0.84
N SER A 80 -16.75 1.74 -0.65
CA SER A 80 -17.19 1.26 0.68
C SER A 80 -16.29 0.16 1.26
N ASN A 81 -15.41 -0.43 0.45
CA ASN A 81 -14.52 -1.50 0.86
C ASN A 81 -13.15 -0.96 1.29
N GLU A 82 -12.51 -1.64 2.23
CA GLU A 82 -11.17 -1.29 2.70
C GLU A 82 -10.25 -2.52 2.63
N LEU A 83 -9.03 -2.34 2.10
CA LEU A 83 -7.96 -3.32 2.16
C LEU A 83 -6.93 -2.86 3.18
N HIS A 84 -6.84 -3.54 4.32
CA HIS A 84 -5.84 -3.30 5.35
C HIS A 84 -4.45 -3.82 4.92
N ILE A 85 -3.89 -3.18 3.89
CA ILE A 85 -2.72 -3.66 3.16
C ILE A 85 -1.51 -3.91 4.05
N VAL A 86 -1.23 -3.04 5.03
CA VAL A 86 -0.07 -3.20 5.91
C VAL A 86 -0.24 -4.42 6.82
N ALA A 87 -1.42 -4.61 7.39
CA ALA A 87 -1.73 -5.78 8.23
C ALA A 87 -1.76 -7.08 7.41
N ALA A 88 -2.26 -7.04 6.18
CA ALA A 88 -2.26 -8.18 5.27
C ALA A 88 -0.84 -8.61 4.89
N LEU A 89 0.02 -7.64 4.55
CA LEU A 89 1.44 -7.89 4.25
C LEU A 89 2.18 -8.46 5.44
N ASP A 90 1.92 -7.97 6.65
CA ASP A 90 2.53 -8.53 7.85
C ASP A 90 2.18 -10.00 8.05
N LYS A 91 0.89 -10.36 7.85
CA LYS A 91 0.45 -11.76 7.87
C LYS A 91 1.14 -12.61 6.81
N VAL A 92 1.28 -12.09 5.59
CA VAL A 92 1.95 -12.81 4.49
C VAL A 92 3.40 -13.09 4.82
N ILE A 93 4.14 -12.10 5.31
CA ILE A 93 5.56 -12.32 5.62
C ILE A 93 5.70 -13.24 6.83
N SER A 94 4.86 -13.12 7.86
CA SER A 94 4.85 -14.08 8.98
C SER A 94 4.59 -15.51 8.51
N TYR A 95 3.64 -15.71 7.60
CA TYR A 95 3.40 -17.02 7.01
C TYR A 95 4.66 -17.57 6.31
N LEU A 96 5.34 -16.74 5.52
CA LEU A 96 6.56 -17.13 4.80
C LEU A 96 7.75 -17.41 5.75
N GLU A 97 7.88 -16.66 6.84
CA GLU A 97 8.88 -16.91 7.88
C GLU A 97 8.64 -18.25 8.57
N GLU A 98 7.37 -18.60 8.83
CA GLU A 98 6.98 -19.83 9.51
C GLU A 98 7.03 -21.08 8.62
N HIS A 99 6.73 -20.95 7.32
CA HIS A 99 6.48 -22.10 6.44
C HIS A 99 7.45 -22.22 5.25
N ASN A 100 8.29 -21.20 4.99
CA ASN A 100 9.07 -21.13 3.74
C ASN A 100 10.54 -20.71 3.97
N ASP A 101 11.08 -20.89 5.19
CA ASP A 101 12.47 -20.56 5.56
C ASP A 101 12.89 -19.12 5.22
N LEU A 102 11.92 -18.20 5.13
CA LEU A 102 12.20 -16.81 4.80
C LEU A 102 12.96 -16.15 5.96
N LYS A 103 14.16 -15.64 5.67
CA LYS A 103 15.00 -14.89 6.64
C LYS A 103 14.89 -13.40 6.36
N VAL A 104 14.10 -12.69 7.17
CA VAL A 104 13.76 -11.29 6.93
C VAL A 104 14.54 -10.30 7.78
#